data_AF-A0A1F7SGL5-F1
#
_entry.id   AF-A0A1F7SGL5-F1
#
_cell.length_a   1.000
_cell.length_b   1.000
_cell.length_c   1.000
_cell.angle_alpha   90.00
_cell.angle_beta   90.00
_cell.angle_gamma   90.00
#
_symmetry.space_group_name_H-M   'P 1'
#
loop_
_entity.id
_entity.type
_entity.pdbx_description
1 polymer ?
#
loop_
_entity_poly.entity_id
_entity_poly.type
_entity_poly.pdbx_seq_one_letter_code
_entity_poly.pdbx_strand_id
1 'polypeptide(L)'
;MDQLLAFNLGQTVTWGSHNLAQTFPNVATLVSLFLRGALTLSGLILLVLIIVGGLGFIANAGGDPKKLAQSQAVVTNAVIGFLIVFLAYFIIQLIEVITGLNILNPTL
;
A
#
# COMPACT_ATOMS: atom_id res chain seq x y z
N MET A 1 -30.62 -44.72 9.93
CA MET A 1 -30.47 -43.64 8.93
C MET A 1 -30.07 -42.42 9.75
N ASP A 2 -28.77 -42.11 9.92
CA ASP A 2 -28.23 -40.85 10.50
C ASP A 2 -26.69 -40.91 10.70
N GLN A 3 -25.98 -41.52 9.76
CA GLN A 3 -24.51 -41.60 9.78
C GLN A 3 -23.99 -41.39 8.37
N LEU A 4 -24.34 -40.26 7.74
CA LEU A 4 -23.60 -39.75 6.59
C LEU A 4 -23.02 -38.40 6.97
N LEU A 5 -21.87 -38.53 7.60
CA LEU A 5 -20.78 -37.57 7.65
C LEU A 5 -20.73 -36.76 6.35
N ALA A 6 -21.27 -35.55 6.37
CA ALA A 6 -20.81 -34.52 5.45
C ALA A 6 -19.34 -34.27 5.80
N PHE A 7 -18.42 -34.98 5.13
CA PHE A 7 -17.00 -34.70 5.20
C PHE A 7 -16.78 -33.31 4.57
N ASN A 8 -16.91 -32.28 5.41
CA ASN A 8 -16.78 -30.90 5.00
C ASN A 8 -15.29 -30.62 4.82
N LEU A 9 -14.80 -30.88 3.61
CA LEU A 9 -13.43 -30.63 3.16
C LEU A 9 -12.97 -29.18 3.42
N GLY A 10 -13.91 -28.24 3.60
CA GLY A 10 -13.61 -26.85 3.91
C GLY A 10 -13.19 -26.59 5.37
N GLN A 11 -13.48 -27.52 6.30
CA GLN A 11 -13.13 -27.39 7.73
C GLN A 11 -12.01 -28.32 8.17
N THR A 12 -11.73 -29.39 7.41
CA THR A 12 -10.77 -30.43 7.77
C THR A 12 -9.44 -30.34 7.02
N VAL A 13 -9.29 -29.39 6.10
CA VAL A 13 -8.02 -29.12 5.39
C VAL A 13 -7.39 -27.85 5.98
N THR A 14 -6.78 -27.99 7.16
CA THR A 14 -6.01 -26.95 7.85
C THR A 14 -4.53 -27.11 7.54
N TRP A 15 -4.01 -26.36 6.57
CA TRP A 15 -2.57 -26.22 6.33
C TRP A 15 -2.02 -25.08 7.20
N GLY A 16 -1.75 -25.39 8.48
CA GLY A 16 -1.42 -24.39 9.50
C GLY A 16 -2.66 -23.75 10.14
N SER A 17 -2.45 -22.98 11.21
CA SER A 17 -3.47 -22.41 12.12
C SER A 17 -4.39 -21.33 11.51
N HIS A 18 -4.58 -21.31 10.19
CA HIS A 18 -5.48 -20.36 9.53
C HIS A 18 -6.37 -21.08 8.51
N ASN A 19 -7.67 -21.09 8.80
CA ASN A 19 -8.71 -21.53 7.87
C ASN A 19 -8.77 -20.55 6.70
N LEU A 20 -8.88 -21.04 5.46
CA LEU A 20 -9.03 -20.19 4.26
C LEU A 20 -10.25 -19.25 4.36
N ALA A 21 -11.28 -19.64 5.11
CA ALA A 21 -12.45 -18.82 5.43
C ALA A 21 -12.17 -17.67 6.44
N GLN A 22 -11.11 -17.78 7.26
CA GLN A 22 -10.69 -16.75 8.21
C GLN A 22 -9.55 -15.87 7.68
N THR A 23 -8.84 -16.32 6.65
CA THR A 23 -7.88 -15.50 5.90
C THR A 23 -8.57 -14.57 4.89
N PHE A 24 -9.77 -14.93 4.38
CA PHE A 24 -10.56 -14.11 3.45
C PHE A 24 -12.03 -13.85 3.89
N PRO A 25 -12.32 -13.35 5.11
CA PRO A 25 -13.70 -13.12 5.50
C PRO A 25 -14.32 -11.91 4.78
N ASN A 26 -13.52 -10.91 4.35
CA ASN A 26 -14.02 -9.66 3.77
C ASN A 26 -13.01 -8.97 2.83
N VAL A 27 -13.53 -8.08 1.99
CA VAL A 27 -12.78 -7.14 1.11
C VAL A 27 -11.66 -6.39 1.87
N ALA A 28 -11.84 -6.20 3.18
CA ALA A 28 -10.88 -5.58 4.08
C ALA A 28 -9.47 -6.21 4.05
N THR A 29 -9.33 -7.54 4.01
CA THR A 29 -8.00 -8.18 4.03
C THR A 29 -7.24 -7.96 2.73
N LEU A 30 -7.94 -8.06 1.59
CA LEU A 30 -7.36 -7.76 0.27
C LEU A 30 -6.95 -6.30 0.15
N VAL A 31 -7.80 -5.40 0.66
CA VAL A 31 -7.50 -3.97 0.73
C VAL A 31 -6.28 -3.72 1.61
N SER A 32 -6.18 -4.35 2.78
CA SER A 32 -5.04 -4.20 3.71
C SER A 32 -3.71 -4.59 3.06
N LEU A 33 -3.67 -5.73 2.37
CA LEU A 33 -2.48 -6.19 1.65
C LEU A 33 -2.08 -5.21 0.54
N PHE A 34 -3.07 -4.75 -0.24
CA PHE A 34 -2.84 -3.80 -1.32
C PHE A 34 -2.35 -2.44 -0.79
N LEU A 35 -2.94 -1.95 0.29
CA LEU A 35 -2.55 -0.70 0.96
C LEU A 35 -1.11 -0.78 1.46
N ARG A 36 -0.73 -1.86 2.16
CA ARG A 36 0.64 -2.04 2.65
C ARG A 36 1.65 -2.06 1.50
N GLY A 37 1.34 -2.79 0.44
CA GLY A 37 2.16 -2.82 -0.78
C GLY A 37 2.28 -1.45 -1.43
N ALA A 38 1.15 -0.75 -1.59
CA ALA A 38 1.09 0.57 -2.19
C ALA A 38 1.86 1.62 -1.37
N LEU A 39 1.73 1.63 -0.04
CA LEU A 39 2.47 2.56 0.83
C LEU A 39 3.99 2.33 0.72
N THR A 40 4.43 1.07 0.77
CA THR A 40 5.85 0.71 0.65
C THR A 40 6.42 1.10 -0.73
N LEU A 41 5.70 0.76 -1.80
CA LEU A 41 6.09 1.11 -3.17
C LEU A 41 6.09 2.63 -3.39
N SER A 42 5.10 3.34 -2.84
CA SER A 42 5.00 4.79 -2.97
C SER A 42 6.20 5.50 -2.34
N GLY A 43 6.63 5.07 -1.15
CA GLY A 43 7.83 5.62 -0.51
C GLY A 43 9.09 5.42 -1.36
N LEU A 44 9.23 4.25 -1.98
CA LEU A 44 10.36 3.95 -2.87
C LEU A 44 10.33 4.80 -4.15
N ILE A 45 9.16 4.90 -4.79
CA ILE A 45 8.96 5.70 -6.01
C ILE A 45 9.27 7.17 -5.73
N LEU A 46 8.78 7.70 -4.61
CA LEU A 46 9.01 9.08 -4.21
C LEU A 46 10.50 9.38 -4.05
N LEU A 47 11.25 8.48 -3.41
CA LEU A 47 12.70 8.61 -3.27
C LEU A 47 13.40 8.68 -4.64
N VAL A 48 13.00 7.81 -5.58
CA VAL A 48 13.54 7.84 -6.96
C VAL A 48 13.18 9.15 -7.67
N LEU A 49 11.93 9.61 -7.56
CA LEU A 49 11.48 10.85 -8.20
C LEU A 49 12.22 12.08 -7.66
N ILE A 50 12.49 12.14 -6.36
CA ILE A 50 13.28 13.23 -5.77
C ILE A 50 14.73 13.19 -6.23
N ILE A 51 15.34 12.01 -6.34
CA ILE A 51 16.71 11.89 -6.87
C ILE A 51 16.77 12.32 -8.34
N VAL A 52 15.89 11.78 -9.19
CA VAL A 52 15.90 12.11 -10.63
C VAL A 52 15.51 13.55 -10.88
N GLY A 53 14.46 14.04 -10.21
CA GLY A 53 13.99 15.42 -10.31
C GLY A 53 15.00 16.42 -9.74
N GLY A 54 15.61 16.12 -8.61
CA GLY A 54 16.61 16.97 -7.96
C GLY A 54 17.92 17.03 -8.74
N LEU A 55 18.46 15.89 -9.16
CA LEU A 55 19.66 15.85 -10.01
C LEU A 55 19.38 16.51 -11.38
N GLY A 56 18.21 16.27 -11.96
CA GLY A 56 17.78 16.94 -13.18
C GLY A 56 17.68 18.46 -13.02
N PHE A 57 17.18 18.94 -11.88
CA PHE A 57 17.07 20.38 -11.61
C PHE A 57 18.46 21.03 -11.52
N ILE A 58 19.39 20.41 -10.81
CA ILE A 58 20.78 20.91 -10.67
C ILE A 58 21.52 20.83 -12.01
N ALA A 59 21.43 19.71 -12.72
CA ALA A 59 22.16 19.49 -13.98
C ALA A 59 21.71 20.42 -15.11
N ASN A 60 20.43 20.80 -15.13
CA ASN A 60 19.89 21.64 -16.21
C ASN A 60 19.84 23.14 -15.85
N ALA A 61 20.20 23.52 -14.62
CA ALA A 61 20.14 24.90 -14.09
C ALA A 61 20.88 25.95 -14.94
N GLY A 62 21.91 25.54 -15.68
CA GLY A 62 22.78 26.46 -16.43
C GLY A 62 22.68 26.39 -17.96
N GLY A 63 21.76 25.60 -18.54
CA GLY A 63 21.84 25.31 -19.98
C GLY A 63 20.52 25.27 -20.74
N ASP A 64 19.53 24.51 -20.25
CA ASP A 64 18.39 24.13 -21.09
C ASP A 64 17.05 24.38 -20.35
N PRO A 65 16.37 25.51 -20.61
CA PRO A 65 15.19 25.93 -19.85
C PRO A 65 14.03 24.93 -19.95
N LYS A 66 13.96 24.16 -21.05
CA LYS A 66 12.96 23.12 -21.23
C LYS A 66 13.14 21.96 -20.25
N LYS A 67 14.38 21.54 -20.01
CA LYS A 67 14.70 20.44 -19.08
C LYS A 67 14.59 20.88 -17.62
N LEU A 68 14.84 22.16 -17.35
CA LEU A 68 14.55 22.77 -16.04
C LEU A 68 13.07 22.72 -15.71
N ALA A 69 12.21 23.18 -16.63
CA ALA A 69 10.76 23.14 -16.45
C ALA A 69 10.25 21.70 -16.23
N GLN A 70 10.81 20.74 -16.97
CA GLN A 70 10.49 19.32 -16.77
C GLN A 70 10.91 18.82 -15.38
N SER A 71 12.10 19.19 -14.91
CA SER A 71 12.60 18.78 -13.59
C SER A 71 11.76 19.38 -12.46
N GLN A 72 11.34 20.65 -12.60
CA GLN A 72 10.40 21.28 -11.66
C GLN A 72 9.05 20.56 -11.63
N ALA A 73 8.53 20.17 -12.80
CA ALA A 73 7.28 19.41 -12.88
C ALA A 73 7.41 18.04 -12.19
N VAL A 74 8.53 17.33 -12.37
CA VAL A 74 8.80 16.06 -11.68
C VAL A 74 8.80 16.24 -10.17
N VAL A 75 9.50 17.26 -9.64
CA VAL A 75 9.54 17.54 -8.20
C VAL A 75 8.15 17.91 -7.68
N THR A 76 7.41 18.76 -8.40
CA THR A 76 6.05 19.15 -8.01
C THR A 76 5.11 17.95 -7.96
N ASN A 77 5.18 17.07 -8.98
CA ASN A 77 4.37 15.85 -9.02
C ASN A 77 4.77 14.87 -7.89
N ALA A 78 6.06 14.79 -7.54
CA ALA A 78 6.52 13.98 -6.42
C ALA A 78 5.96 14.49 -5.08
N VAL A 79 5.92 15.82 -4.87
CA VAL A 79 5.34 16.45 -3.68
C VAL A 79 3.82 16.19 -3.61
N ILE A 80 3.11 16.31 -4.73
CA ILE A 80 1.68 16.02 -4.79
C ILE A 80 1.43 14.54 -4.46
N GLY A 81 2.18 13.63 -5.07
CA GLY A 81 2.10 12.19 -4.79
C GLY A 81 2.39 11.86 -3.32
N PHE A 82 3.39 12.49 -2.73
CA PHE A 82 3.69 12.37 -1.31
C PHE A 82 2.51 12.80 -0.44
N LEU A 83 1.90 13.94 -0.75
CA LEU A 83 0.79 14.47 0.03
C LEU A 83 -0.42 13.53 -0.01
N ILE A 84 -0.70 12.92 -1.16
CA ILE A 84 -1.78 11.93 -1.30
C ILE A 84 -1.52 10.70 -0.40
N VAL A 85 -0.30 10.17 -0.44
CA VAL A 85 0.10 9.00 0.39
C VAL A 85 0.04 9.34 1.87
N PHE A 86 0.49 10.54 2.23
CA PHE A 86 0.45 11.06 3.60
C PHE A 86 -0.99 11.16 4.12
N LEU A 87 -1.90 11.72 3.33
CA LEU A 87 -3.32 11.80 3.68
C LEU A 87 -3.95 10.40 3.75
N ALA A 88 -3.63 9.50 2.83
CA ALA A 88 -4.12 8.13 2.84
C ALA A 88 -3.74 7.41 4.14
N TYR A 89 -2.49 7.53 4.59
CA TYR A 89 -2.05 7.00 5.87
C TYR A 89 -2.88 7.52 7.04
N PHE A 90 -3.17 8.82 7.05
CA PHE A 90 -3.98 9.44 8.10
C PHE A 90 -5.40 8.90 8.15
N ILE A 91 -6.03 8.69 6.99
CA ILE A 91 -7.37 8.07 6.90
C ILE A 91 -7.33 6.62 7.40
N ILE A 92 -6.30 5.85 7.03
CA ILE A 92 -6.14 4.46 7.48
C ILE A 92 -6.00 4.41 9.01
N GLN A 93 -5.16 5.27 9.58
CA GLN A 93 -4.99 5.39 11.04
C GLN A 93 -6.32 5.66 11.74
N LEU A 94 -7.16 6.54 11.19
CA LEU A 94 -8.47 6.84 11.75
C LEU A 94 -9.39 5.61 11.72
N ILE A 95 -9.38 4.85 10.61
CA ILE A 95 -10.15 3.61 10.48
C ILE A 95 -9.66 2.57 11.49
N GLU A 96 -8.35 2.42 11.69
CA GLU A 96 -7.78 1.50 12.69
C GLU A 96 -8.24 1.86 14.10
N VAL A 97 -8.26 3.14 14.46
CA VAL A 97 -8.72 3.61 15.78
C VAL A 97 -10.21 3.33 16.00
N ILE A 98 -11.05 3.54 14.98
CA ILE A 98 -12.50 3.32 15.09
C ILE A 98 -12.84 1.82 15.11
N THR A 99 -12.13 1.02 14.31
CA THR A 99 -12.43 -0.41 14.12
C THR A 99 -11.69 -1.32 15.11
N GLY A 100 -10.61 -0.83 15.72
CA GLY A 100 -9.74 -1.61 16.62
C GLY A 100 -8.92 -2.71 15.92
N LEU A 101 -8.94 -2.76 14.59
CA LEU A 101 -8.21 -3.74 13.78
C LEU A 101 -6.90 -3.11 13.26
N ASN A 102 -5.79 -3.83 13.41
CA ASN A 102 -4.50 -3.43 12.82
C ASN A 102 -4.48 -3.82 11.33
N ILE A 103 -4.82 -2.87 10.46
CA ILE A 103 -4.85 -3.02 9.00
C ILE A 103 -3.41 -3.02 8.45
N LEU A 104 -2.54 -2.20 9.05
CA LEU A 104 -1.16 -2.01 8.60
C LEU A 104 -0.20 -3.10 9.12
N ASN A 105 -0.55 -3.83 10.18
CA ASN A 105 0.27 -4.89 10.74
C ASN A 105 -0.59 -5.94 11.49
N PRO A 106 -1.28 -6.84 10.76
CA PRO A 106 -2.08 -7.87 11.40
C PRO A 106 -1.18 -8.80 12.20
N THR A 107 -1.31 -8.78 13.52
CA THR A 107 -0.70 -9.77 14.42
C THR A 107 -1.45 -11.08 14.22
N LEU A 108 -0.75 -12.06 13.64
CA LEU A 108 -1.23 -13.39 13.31
C LEU A 108 -1.92 -14.07 14.50
#